data_AF-A0A498T010-F1
#
_entry.id   AF-A0A498T010-F1
#
_cell.length_a   1.000
_cell.length_b   1.000
_cell.length_c   1.000
_cell.angle_alpha   90.00
_cell.angle_beta   90.00
_cell.angle_gamma   90.00
#
_symmetry.space_group_name_H-M   'P 1'
#
loop_
_entity.id
_entity.type
_entity.pdbx_description
1 polymer ?
#
loop_
_entity_poly.entity_id
_entity_poly.type
_entity_poly.pdbx_seq_one_letter_code
_entity_poly.pdbx_strand_id
1 'polypeptide(L)'
;MVNVDRLILDSSGKTYHFTGTEKGLLFSATAIGTLIGTYPVILLEKKLTIRKLFVLFGIISAISTLLIPWVADFGFGFLFAMRFLEGFAYASAYPVVGTITSQWSLLADSGMYMSLILCHFQIGPLFTMPISGALCVSSFGWPATYYIHGVLTLLIMLGFYIIYRDSPKIHKFVKL
;
A
#
# COMPACT_ATOMS: atom_id res chain seq x y z
N MET A 1 -16.90 -34.83 8.22
CA MET A 1 -17.25 -33.45 8.63
C MET A 1 -16.16 -32.99 9.58
N VAL A 2 -15.04 -32.53 9.02
CA VAL A 2 -13.85 -32.16 9.81
C VAL A 2 -14.09 -30.79 10.40
N ASN A 3 -14.06 -30.70 11.72
CA ASN A 3 -14.24 -29.48 12.49
C ASN A 3 -13.07 -28.51 12.18
N VAL A 4 -13.32 -27.50 11.35
CA VAL A 4 -12.30 -26.52 10.88
C VAL A 4 -12.00 -25.46 11.95
N ASP A 5 -12.72 -25.45 13.07
CA ASP A 5 -12.64 -24.43 14.11
C ASP A 5 -11.45 -24.59 15.09
N ARG A 6 -10.51 -25.53 14.84
CA ARG A 6 -9.45 -25.88 15.82
C ARG A 6 -7.99 -25.62 15.43
N LEU A 7 -7.64 -24.99 14.31
CA LEU A 7 -6.22 -24.88 13.90
C LEU A 7 -5.77 -23.50 13.38
N ILE A 8 -6.30 -22.40 13.93
CA ILE A 8 -5.59 -21.11 13.85
C ILE A 8 -5.36 -20.62 15.27
N LEU A 9 -4.56 -21.37 16.03
CA LEU A 9 -3.86 -20.82 17.19
C LEU A 9 -2.73 -19.95 16.64
N ASP A 10 -2.86 -18.64 16.78
CA ASP A 10 -1.71 -17.74 16.67
C ASP A 10 -0.63 -18.22 17.65
N SER A 11 0.64 -18.27 17.22
CA SER A 11 1.74 -18.81 18.05
C SER A 11 1.93 -18.03 19.38
N SER A 12 1.29 -16.87 19.49
CA SER A 12 1.26 -15.96 20.64
C SER A 12 0.15 -16.22 21.67
N GLY A 13 -0.81 -17.11 21.40
CA GLY A 13 -1.93 -17.40 22.32
C GLY A 13 -2.98 -16.28 22.47
N LYS A 14 -2.91 -15.21 21.66
CA LYS A 14 -3.89 -14.10 21.65
C LYS A 14 -4.85 -14.26 20.47
N THR A 15 -6.13 -14.54 20.75
CA THR A 15 -7.19 -14.61 19.72
C THR A 15 -7.97 -13.30 19.66
N TYR A 16 -7.87 -12.58 18.54
CA TYR A 16 -8.70 -11.40 18.30
C TYR A 16 -10.05 -11.82 17.71
N HIS A 17 -11.09 -11.78 18.52
CA HIS A 17 -12.46 -12.12 18.11
C HIS A 17 -13.16 -10.87 17.55
N PHE A 18 -13.00 -10.64 16.24
CA PHE A 18 -13.78 -9.63 15.52
C PHE A 18 -15.03 -10.25 14.88
N THR A 19 -16.16 -9.57 15.01
CA THR A 19 -17.41 -9.90 14.33
C THR A 19 -17.26 -9.77 12.80
N GLY A 20 -18.14 -10.43 12.04
CA GLY A 20 -18.14 -10.34 10.58
C GLY A 20 -18.29 -8.90 10.09
N THR A 21 -19.11 -8.11 10.77
CA THR A 21 -19.33 -6.68 10.49
C THR A 21 -18.06 -5.86 10.71
N GLU A 22 -17.34 -6.07 11.81
CA GLU A 22 -16.08 -5.38 12.10
C GLU A 22 -15.02 -5.69 11.05
N LYS A 23 -14.89 -6.96 10.63
CA LYS A 23 -13.98 -7.33 9.54
C LYS A 23 -14.34 -6.61 8.23
N GLY A 24 -15.63 -6.56 7.89
CA GLY A 24 -16.13 -5.81 6.75
C GLY A 24 -15.79 -4.32 6.83
N LEU A 25 -15.98 -3.71 8.00
CA LEU A 25 -15.65 -2.30 8.25
C LEU A 25 -14.15 -2.01 8.10
N LEU A 26 -13.26 -2.93 8.49
CA LEU A 26 -11.82 -2.76 8.26
C LEU A 26 -11.45 -2.73 6.77
N PHE A 27 -12.12 -3.54 5.94
CA PHE A 27 -11.97 -3.48 4.48
C PHE A 27 -12.58 -2.21 3.90
N SER A 28 -13.72 -1.75 4.43
CA SER A 28 -14.32 -0.48 3.99
C SER A 28 -13.48 0.73 4.40
N ALA A 29 -12.77 0.68 5.54
CA ALA A 29 -11.94 1.77 6.03
C ALA A 29 -10.88 2.21 5.03
N THR A 30 -10.20 1.25 4.37
CA THR A 30 -9.20 1.54 3.33
C THR A 30 -9.84 2.21 2.12
N ALA A 31 -11.02 1.75 1.70
CA ALA A 31 -11.77 2.34 0.58
C ALA A 31 -12.21 3.77 0.88
N ILE A 32 -12.78 4.02 2.07
CA ILE A 32 -13.18 5.35 2.51
C ILE A 32 -11.97 6.28 2.62
N GLY A 33 -10.86 5.79 3.19
CA GLY A 33 -9.60 6.53 3.27
C GLY A 33 -9.09 6.95 1.90
N THR A 34 -9.16 6.06 0.91
CA THR A 34 -8.75 6.33 -0.46
C THR A 34 -9.60 7.43 -1.11
N LEU A 35 -10.93 7.35 -0.95
CA LEU A 35 -11.85 8.37 -1.48
C LEU A 35 -11.58 9.75 -0.88
N ILE A 36 -11.49 9.82 0.45
CA ILE A 36 -11.23 11.08 1.16
C ILE A 36 -9.82 11.60 0.84
N GLY A 37 -8.83 10.72 0.74
CA GLY A 37 -7.43 11.06 0.44
C GLY A 37 -7.21 11.57 -0.98
N THR A 38 -8.10 11.25 -1.92
CA THR A 38 -7.96 11.69 -3.32
C THR A 38 -7.97 13.22 -3.43
N TYR A 39 -8.86 13.90 -2.71
CA TYR A 39 -8.95 15.36 -2.75
C TYR A 39 -7.66 16.09 -2.28
N PRO A 40 -7.12 15.84 -1.07
CA PRO A 40 -5.89 16.51 -0.62
C PRO A 40 -4.67 16.11 -1.45
N VAL A 41 -4.59 14.87 -1.93
CA VAL A 41 -3.51 14.43 -2.82
C VAL A 41 -3.47 15.28 -4.09
N ILE A 42 -4.61 15.51 -4.75
CA ILE A 42 -4.68 16.33 -5.98
C ILE A 42 -4.24 17.77 -5.72
N LEU A 43 -4.58 18.33 -4.55
CA LEU A 43 -4.13 19.66 -4.17
C LEU A 43 -2.62 19.74 -3.90
N LEU A 44 -2.07 18.69 -3.27
CA LEU A 44 -0.64 18.59 -2.98
C LEU A 44 0.18 18.34 -4.25
N GLU A 45 -0.36 17.63 -5.24
CA GLU A 45 0.31 17.39 -6.52
C GLU A 45 0.64 18.70 -7.26
N LYS A 46 -0.20 19.74 -7.09
CA LYS A 46 0.06 21.07 -7.67
C LYS A 46 1.23 21.80 -7.01
N LYS A 47 1.62 21.43 -5.79
CA LYS A 47 2.63 22.12 -4.98
C LYS A 47 3.92 21.31 -4.80
N LEU A 48 3.83 19.99 -4.82
CA LEU A 48 4.93 19.06 -4.60
C LEU A 48 5.29 18.33 -5.88
N THR A 49 6.56 17.99 -6.04
CA THR A 49 6.99 17.11 -7.13
C THR A 49 6.51 15.68 -6.88
N ILE A 50 6.15 14.97 -7.94
CA ILE A 50 5.59 13.60 -7.90
C ILE A 50 6.45 12.65 -7.06
N ARG A 51 7.79 12.74 -7.18
CA ARG A 51 8.74 11.97 -6.36
C ARG A 51 8.54 12.19 -4.88
N LYS A 52 8.49 13.46 -4.45
CA LYS A 52 8.36 13.80 -3.03
C LYS A 52 6.97 13.42 -2.51
N LEU A 53 5.94 13.65 -3.33
CA LEU A 53 4.56 13.32 -2.99
C LEU A 53 4.41 11.80 -2.79
N PHE A 54 4.82 11.00 -3.78
CA PHE A 54 4.66 9.54 -3.72
C PHE A 54 5.46 8.94 -2.57
N VAL A 55 6.68 9.41 -2.33
CA VAL A 55 7.52 8.92 -1.22
C VAL A 55 6.95 9.31 0.14
N LEU A 56 6.43 10.53 0.30
CA LEU A 56 5.80 10.97 1.55
C LEU A 56 4.61 10.07 1.91
N PHE A 57 3.69 9.88 0.96
CA PHE A 57 2.52 9.04 1.16
C PHE A 57 2.90 7.56 1.29
N GLY A 58 3.87 7.07 0.55
CA GLY A 58 4.39 5.71 0.68
C GLY A 58 5.00 5.44 2.06
N ILE A 59 5.72 6.41 2.65
CA ILE A 59 6.23 6.31 4.03
C ILE A 59 5.07 6.29 5.03
N ILE A 60 4.05 7.13 4.86
CA ILE A 60 2.85 7.14 5.72
C ILE A 60 2.15 5.78 5.67
N SER A 61 1.96 5.22 4.47
CA SER A 61 1.39 3.88 4.28
C SER A 61 2.23 2.84 5.02
N ALA A 62 3.56 2.82 4.81
CA ALA A 62 4.41 1.82 5.42
C ALA A 62 4.46 1.92 6.96
N ILE A 63 4.52 3.12 7.53
CA ILE A 63 4.44 3.32 8.99
C ILE A 63 3.11 2.81 9.51
N SER A 64 2.00 3.12 8.83
CA SER A 64 0.69 2.61 9.21
C SER A 64 0.65 1.07 9.18
N THR A 65 1.21 0.45 8.14
CA THR A 65 1.30 -1.01 8.01
C THR A 65 2.12 -1.63 9.15
N LEU A 66 3.25 -1.02 9.52
CA LEU A 66 4.12 -1.51 10.61
C LEU A 66 3.48 -1.37 11.99
N LEU A 67 2.64 -0.37 12.20
CA LEU A 67 1.99 -0.13 13.48
C LEU A 67 0.80 -1.04 13.72
N ILE A 68 0.20 -1.64 12.68
CA ILE A 68 -0.98 -2.51 12.78
C ILE A 68 -0.85 -3.59 13.86
N PRO A 69 0.22 -4.41 13.91
CA PRO A 69 0.31 -5.47 14.92
C PRO A 69 0.37 -4.92 16.34
N TRP A 70 1.00 -3.76 16.52
CA TRP A 70 1.10 -3.11 17.81
C TRP A 70 -0.23 -2.49 18.24
N VAL A 71 -0.95 -1.83 17.32
CA VAL A 71 -2.25 -1.22 17.64
C VAL A 71 -3.39 -2.23 17.77
N ALA A 72 -3.19 -3.47 17.30
CA ALA A 72 -4.19 -4.52 17.45
C ALA A 72 -4.52 -4.82 18.92
N ASP A 73 -3.53 -4.69 19.81
CA ASP A 73 -3.71 -4.85 21.26
C ASP A 73 -4.56 -3.74 21.89
N PHE A 74 -4.67 -2.57 21.26
CA PHE A 74 -5.43 -1.42 21.76
C PHE A 74 -6.89 -1.41 21.29
N GLY A 75 -7.26 -2.32 20.38
CA GLY A 75 -8.65 -2.56 19.96
C GLY A 75 -9.02 -2.08 18.56
N PHE A 76 -10.28 -2.26 18.21
CA PHE A 76 -10.82 -2.10 16.86
C PHE A 76 -10.66 -0.67 16.31
N GLY A 77 -10.90 0.36 17.12
CA GLY A 77 -10.86 1.76 16.67
C GLY A 77 -9.48 2.18 16.14
N PHE A 78 -8.40 1.73 16.78
CA PHE A 78 -7.04 2.01 16.32
C PHE A 78 -6.70 1.25 15.04
N LEU A 79 -7.14 -0.01 14.92
CA LEU A 79 -7.00 -0.76 13.67
C LEU A 79 -7.75 -0.09 12.52
N PHE A 80 -8.96 0.40 12.76
CA PHE A 80 -9.73 1.15 11.78
C PHE A 80 -9.00 2.41 11.34
N ALA A 81 -8.44 3.18 12.29
CA ALA A 81 -7.69 4.40 11.98
C ALA A 81 -6.43 4.11 11.15
N MET A 82 -5.68 3.05 11.46
CA MET A 82 -4.52 2.66 10.65
C MET A 82 -4.94 2.22 9.24
N ARG A 83 -5.99 1.41 9.10
CA ARG A 83 -6.51 1.02 7.78
C ARG A 83 -6.98 2.22 6.96
N PHE A 84 -7.63 3.17 7.62
CA PHE A 84 -8.01 4.43 6.99
C PHE A 84 -6.78 5.20 6.48
N LEU A 85 -5.73 5.31 7.30
CA LEU A 85 -4.50 6.02 6.94
C LEU A 85 -3.75 5.34 5.78
N GLU A 86 -3.72 4.01 5.77
CA GLU A 86 -3.17 3.20 4.68
C GLU A 86 -3.90 3.48 3.36
N GLY A 87 -5.24 3.48 3.37
CA GLY A 87 -6.06 3.85 2.21
C GLY A 87 -5.87 5.31 1.78
N PHE A 88 -5.80 6.23 2.76
CA PHE A 88 -5.54 7.64 2.49
C PHE A 88 -4.20 7.85 1.78
N ALA A 89 -3.16 7.13 2.20
CA ALA A 89 -1.88 7.14 1.53
C ALA A 89 -1.91 6.52 0.12
N TYR A 90 -2.70 5.46 -0.05
CA TYR A 90 -2.87 4.78 -1.33
C TYR A 90 -3.47 5.69 -2.41
N ALA A 91 -4.29 6.68 -2.03
CA ALA A 91 -4.87 7.66 -2.96
C ALA A 91 -3.81 8.40 -3.79
N SER A 92 -2.57 8.52 -3.30
CA SER A 92 -1.46 9.13 -4.03
C SER A 92 -1.04 8.36 -5.29
N ALA A 93 -1.31 7.06 -5.38
CA ALA A 93 -0.90 6.23 -6.50
C ALA A 93 -1.58 6.63 -7.82
N TYR A 94 -2.85 7.03 -7.78
CA TYR A 94 -3.62 7.37 -8.99
C TYR A 94 -3.01 8.52 -9.81
N PRO A 95 -2.76 9.72 -9.23
CA PRO A 95 -2.13 10.80 -9.99
C PRO A 95 -0.69 10.47 -10.38
N VAL A 96 0.05 9.76 -9.53
CA VAL A 96 1.44 9.37 -9.81
C VAL A 96 1.54 8.54 -11.09
N VAL A 97 0.65 7.56 -11.28
CA VAL A 97 0.60 6.76 -12.51
C VAL A 97 0.32 7.63 -13.74
N GLY A 98 -0.64 8.57 -13.63
CA GLY A 98 -0.99 9.49 -14.72
C GLY A 98 0.19 10.38 -15.12
N THR A 99 0.86 10.97 -14.13
CA THR A 99 1.93 11.93 -14.40
C THR A 99 3.25 11.25 -14.79
N ILE A 100 3.54 10.06 -14.28
CA ILE A 100 4.66 9.24 -14.80
C ILE A 100 4.39 8.86 -16.26
N THR A 101 3.16 8.45 -16.59
CA THR A 101 2.79 8.12 -17.98
C THR A 101 2.98 9.32 -18.90
N SER A 102 2.45 10.49 -18.54
CA SER A 102 2.54 11.68 -19.40
C SER A 102 3.96 12.20 -19.57
N GLN A 103 4.84 11.99 -18.59
CA GLN A 103 6.24 12.43 -18.63
C GLN A 103 7.17 11.47 -19.37
N TRP A 104 6.90 10.16 -19.33
CA TRP A 104 7.83 9.13 -19.81
C TRP A 104 7.36 8.35 -21.04
N SER A 105 6.10 8.51 -21.47
CA SER A 105 5.59 7.86 -22.68
C SER A 105 5.60 8.78 -23.90
N LEU A 106 5.72 8.19 -25.10
CA LEU A 106 5.36 8.88 -26.33
C LEU A 106 3.83 8.97 -26.43
N LEU A 107 3.31 10.08 -26.98
CA LEU A 107 1.86 10.33 -27.04
C LEU A 107 1.10 9.19 -27.73
N ALA A 108 1.68 8.60 -28.79
CA ALA A 108 1.11 7.49 -29.54
C ALA A 108 0.95 6.21 -28.70
N ASP A 109 1.86 5.94 -27.78
CA ASP A 109 1.94 4.69 -27.00
C ASP A 109 1.56 4.86 -25.53
N SER A 110 1.07 6.05 -25.16
CA SER A 110 0.72 6.42 -23.79
C SER A 110 -0.30 5.47 -23.13
N GLY A 111 -1.27 4.97 -23.91
CA GLY A 111 -2.25 4.00 -23.44
C GLY A 111 -1.64 2.63 -23.11
N MET A 112 -0.66 2.16 -23.90
CA MET A 112 0.03 0.89 -23.64
C MET A 112 0.94 1.03 -22.42
N TYR A 113 1.66 2.14 -22.29
CA TYR A 113 2.50 2.43 -21.13
C TYR A 113 1.67 2.49 -19.83
N MET A 114 0.53 3.19 -19.86
CA MET A 114 -0.38 3.24 -18.71
C MET A 114 -0.90 1.85 -18.36
N SER A 115 -1.30 1.05 -19.35
CA SER A 115 -1.80 -0.31 -19.14
C SER A 115 -0.74 -1.20 -18.47
N LEU A 116 0.51 -1.13 -18.93
CA LEU A 116 1.64 -1.84 -18.33
C LEU A 116 1.86 -1.43 -16.87
N ILE A 117 1.77 -0.14 -16.55
CA ILE A 117 1.84 0.30 -15.16
C ILE A 117 0.67 -0.30 -14.38
N LEU A 118 -0.58 -0.16 -14.86
CA LEU A 118 -1.78 -0.63 -14.17
C LEU A 118 -1.79 -2.17 -13.93
N CYS A 119 -1.02 -2.97 -14.65
CA CYS A 119 -0.86 -4.39 -14.35
C CYS A 119 -0.41 -4.67 -12.90
N HIS A 120 0.25 -3.71 -12.24
CA HIS A 120 0.67 -3.85 -10.83
C HIS A 120 -0.50 -4.18 -9.89
N PHE A 121 -1.72 -3.70 -10.18
CA PHE A 121 -2.92 -3.96 -9.37
C PHE A 121 -3.25 -5.45 -9.25
N GLN A 122 -2.92 -6.24 -10.27
CA GLN A 122 -3.16 -7.69 -10.27
C GLN A 122 -1.92 -8.48 -9.87
N ILE A 123 -0.75 -8.06 -10.34
CA ILE A 123 0.52 -8.73 -10.08
C ILE A 123 0.89 -8.64 -8.60
N GLY A 124 0.67 -7.50 -7.93
CA GLY A 124 0.98 -7.33 -6.52
C GLY A 124 0.28 -8.36 -5.63
N PRO A 125 -1.07 -8.41 -5.61
CA PRO A 125 -1.84 -9.40 -4.85
C PRO A 125 -1.49 -10.85 -5.17
N LEU A 126 -1.12 -11.15 -6.41
CA LEU A 126 -0.72 -12.50 -6.83
C LEU A 126 0.46 -13.03 -6.00
N PHE A 127 1.42 -12.17 -5.65
CA PHE A 127 2.54 -12.54 -4.79
C PHE A 127 2.26 -12.30 -3.31
N THR A 128 1.62 -11.19 -2.94
CA THR A 128 1.44 -10.84 -1.51
C THR A 128 0.46 -11.76 -0.81
N MET A 129 -0.59 -12.24 -1.49
CA MET A 129 -1.63 -13.09 -0.87
C MET A 129 -1.09 -14.46 -0.44
N PRO A 130 -0.38 -15.25 -1.29
CA PRO A 130 0.19 -16.53 -0.86
C PRO A 130 1.27 -16.38 0.22
N ILE A 131 2.13 -15.36 0.09
CA ILE A 131 3.19 -15.08 1.07
C ILE A 131 2.58 -14.75 2.44
N SER A 132 1.56 -13.89 2.46
CA SER A 132 0.80 -13.56 3.68
C SER A 132 0.14 -14.80 4.28
N GLY A 133 -0.48 -15.65 3.44
CA GLY A 133 -1.09 -16.90 3.89
C GLY A 133 -0.09 -17.86 4.53
N ALA A 134 1.07 -18.05 3.91
CA ALA A 134 2.14 -18.91 4.43
C ALA A 134 2.72 -18.38 5.74
N LEU A 135 2.88 -17.06 5.87
CA LEU A 135 3.37 -16.42 7.09
C LEU A 135 2.36 -16.53 8.24
N CYS A 136 1.07 -16.34 7.96
CA CYS A 136 0.02 -16.43 8.98
C CYS A 136 -0.08 -17.82 9.64
N VAL A 137 0.25 -18.90 8.93
CA VAL A 137 0.26 -20.27 9.48
C VAL A 137 1.61 -20.67 10.07
N SER A 138 2.65 -19.86 9.86
CA SER A 138 3.99 -20.12 10.39
C SER A 138 4.07 -19.80 11.88
N SER A 139 5.17 -20.21 12.52
CA SER A 139 5.46 -19.88 13.92
C SER A 139 5.57 -18.37 14.20
N PHE A 140 5.71 -17.53 13.17
CA PHE A 140 5.77 -16.07 13.29
C PHE A 140 4.39 -15.38 13.29
N GLY A 141 3.33 -16.13 12.98
CA GLY A 141 1.95 -15.64 13.03
C GLY A 141 1.62 -14.54 12.03
N TRP A 142 0.43 -13.97 12.19
CA TRP A 142 -0.08 -12.89 11.34
C TRP A 142 0.69 -11.55 11.45
N PRO A 143 1.32 -11.16 12.59
CA PRO A 143 2.07 -9.90 12.70
C PRO A 143 3.24 -9.82 11.71
N ALA A 144 3.89 -10.94 11.44
CA ALA A 144 5.06 -11.02 10.57
C ALA A 144 4.75 -10.56 9.15
N THR A 145 3.55 -10.86 8.65
CA THR A 145 3.07 -10.38 7.35
C THR A 145 3.12 -8.86 7.27
N TYR A 146 2.62 -8.16 8.29
CA TYR A 146 2.59 -6.70 8.31
C TYR A 146 3.99 -6.10 8.46
N TYR A 147 4.85 -6.69 9.27
CA TYR A 147 6.24 -6.24 9.40
C TYR A 147 7.02 -6.37 8.09
N ILE A 148 6.92 -7.52 7.42
CA ILE A 148 7.62 -7.77 6.16
C ILE A 148 7.12 -6.81 5.06
N HIS A 149 5.80 -6.69 4.88
CA HIS A 149 5.26 -5.79 3.87
C HIS A 149 5.54 -4.32 4.17
N GLY A 150 5.48 -3.91 5.44
CA GLY A 150 5.81 -2.54 5.86
C GLY A 150 7.28 -2.18 5.60
N VAL A 151 8.22 -3.04 5.99
CA VAL A 151 9.65 -2.82 5.72
C VAL A 151 9.94 -2.83 4.22
N LEU A 152 9.37 -3.78 3.48
CA LEU A 152 9.53 -3.86 2.03
C LEU A 152 9.03 -2.58 1.34
N THR A 153 7.88 -2.04 1.79
CA THR A 153 7.33 -0.78 1.28
C THR A 153 8.27 0.38 1.56
N LEU A 154 8.85 0.50 2.77
CA LEU A 154 9.85 1.52 3.06
C LEU A 154 11.09 1.41 2.16
N LEU A 155 11.60 0.21 1.95
CA LEU A 155 12.77 -0.03 1.09
C LEU A 155 12.48 0.34 -0.37
N ILE A 156 11.30 -0.02 -0.88
CA ILE A 156 10.87 0.33 -2.23
C ILE A 156 10.72 1.85 -2.37
N MET A 157 10.11 2.52 -1.39
CA MET A 157 9.96 3.98 -1.41
C MET A 157 11.30 4.71 -1.33
N LEU A 158 12.25 4.18 -0.55
CA LEU A 158 13.61 4.68 -0.50
C LEU A 158 14.33 4.48 -1.85
N GLY A 159 14.22 3.29 -2.43
CA GLY A 159 14.76 2.99 -3.75
C GLY A 159 14.18 3.89 -4.83
N PHE A 160 12.86 4.08 -4.82
CA PHE A 160 12.16 5.01 -5.71
C PHE A 160 12.65 6.44 -5.52
N TYR A 161 12.82 6.90 -4.27
CA TYR A 161 13.39 8.20 -4.00
C TYR A 161 14.80 8.33 -4.59
N ILE A 162 15.67 7.32 -4.46
CA ILE A 162 17.05 7.40 -4.95
C ILE A 162 17.12 7.36 -6.48
N ILE A 163 16.33 6.50 -7.12
CA ILE A 163 16.39 6.19 -8.57
C ILE A 163 15.55 7.18 -9.38
N TYR A 164 14.31 7.46 -8.97
CA TYR A 164 13.39 8.25 -9.77
C TYR A 164 13.79 9.73 -9.82
N ARG A 165 13.62 10.36 -10.98
CA ARG A 165 13.88 11.78 -11.22
C ARG A 165 12.68 12.38 -11.95
N ASP A 166 12.14 13.47 -11.39
CA ASP A 166 10.85 14.05 -11.80
C ASP A 166 10.80 14.73 -13.18
N SER A 167 11.93 14.85 -13.87
CA SER A 167 11.94 15.50 -15.18
C SER A 167 12.96 14.85 -16.12
N PRO A 168 12.52 14.38 -17.30
CA PRO A 168 13.43 13.94 -18.36
C PRO A 168 14.31 15.09 -18.88
N LYS A 169 13.96 16.36 -18.65
CA LYS A 169 14.79 17.54 -19.00
C LYS A 169 16.08 17.66 -18.17
N ILE A 170 16.23 16.87 -17.11
CA ILE A 170 17.45 16.82 -16.26
C ILE A 170 18.25 15.53 -16.54
N HIS A 171 17.74 14.64 -17.41
CA HIS A 171 18.43 13.41 -17.78
C HIS A 171 19.37 13.67 -18.95
N LYS A 172 20.69 13.50 -18.73
CA LYS A 172 21.75 13.71 -19.74
C LYS A 172 21.64 12.85 -21.02
N PHE A 173 20.69 11.91 -21.08
CA PHE A 173 20.59 10.88 -22.12
C PHE A 173 19.36 10.96 -23.02
N VAL A 174 18.47 11.94 -22.85
CA VAL A 174 17.37 12.17 -23.79
C VAL A 174 17.62 13.49 -24.52
N LYS A 175 18.15 13.38 -25.74
CA LYS A 175 18.02 14.44 -26.74
C LYS A 175 16.68 14.20 -27.44
N LEU A 176 15.79 15.20 -27.35
CA LEU A 176 14.70 15.37 -28.32
C LEU A 176 15.30 15.64 -29.71
#